data_AF-A0A705WXZ9-F1
#
_entry.id   AF-A0A705WXZ9-F1
#
_cell.length_a   1.000
_cell.length_b   1.000
_cell.length_c   1.000
_cell.angle_alpha   90.00
_cell.angle_beta   90.00
_cell.angle_gamma   90.00
#
_symmetry.space_group_name_H-M   'P 1'
#
loop_
_entity.id
_entity.type
_entity.pdbx_description
1 polymer ?
#
loop_
_entity_poly.entity_id
_entity_poly.type
_entity_poly.pdbx_seq_one_letter_code
_entity_poly.pdbx_strand_id
1 'polypeptide(L)' 'MQTLHALLRDIPAPDAEAMARAQQHIDGLLKPPGSLGRLETLAVQLAGMPGLNGTPQVGEKAVL' A
#
# COMPACT_ATOMS: atom_id res chain seq x y z
N MET A 1 2.83 -15.47 -26.41
CA MET A 1 1.62 -14.73 -25.97
C MET A 1 1.22 -15.28 -24.62
N GLN A 2 1.22 -14.46 -23.56
CA GLN A 2 0.62 -14.86 -22.28
C GLN A 2 -0.90 -14.94 -22.44
N THR A 3 -1.54 -15.89 -21.75
CA THR A 3 -3.00 -16.00 -21.73
C THR A 3 -3.57 -15.11 -20.62
N LEU A 4 -4.83 -14.69 -20.75
CA LEU A 4 -5.54 -13.93 -19.71
C LEU A 4 -5.51 -14.65 -18.34
N HIS A 5 -5.65 -15.98 -18.35
CA HIS A 5 -5.61 -16.80 -17.14
C HIS A 5 -4.23 -16.82 -16.45
N ALA A 6 -3.14 -16.70 -17.22
CA ALA A 6 -1.81 -16.56 -16.64
C ALA A 6 -1.68 -15.20 -15.95
N LEU A 7 -2.09 -14.12 -16.62
CA LEU A 7 -2.01 -12.76 -16.08
C LEU A 7 -2.82 -12.57 -14.78
N LEU A 8 -4.06 -13.08 -14.73
CA LEU A 8 -4.91 -12.97 -13.55
C LEU A 8 -4.31 -13.69 -12.33
N ARG A 9 -3.56 -14.77 -12.55
CA ARG A 9 -2.92 -15.55 -11.48
C ARG A 9 -1.71 -14.84 -10.88
N ASP A 10 -1.05 -14.02 -11.69
CA ASP A 10 0.17 -13.31 -11.29
C ASP A 10 -0.12 -12.02 -10.51
N ILE A 11 -1.39 -11.64 -10.33
CA ILE A 11 -1.78 -10.50 -9.49
C ILE A 11 -1.49 -10.83 -8.03
N PRO A 12 -0.52 -10.16 -7.38
CA PRO A 12 -0.15 -10.49 -6.01
C PRO A 12 -1.20 -9.96 -5.04
N ALA A 13 -1.37 -10.68 -3.93
CA ALA A 13 -2.08 -10.14 -2.77
C ALA A 13 -1.28 -8.99 -2.12
N PRO A 14 -1.93 -8.08 -1.38
CA PRO A 14 -1.22 -7.08 -0.59
C PRO A 14 -0.27 -7.69 0.45
N ASP A 15 0.86 -7.03 0.70
CA ASP A 15 1.83 -7.40 1.73
C ASP A 15 1.31 -7.01 3.12
N ALA A 16 0.80 -8.00 3.85
CA ALA A 16 0.26 -7.80 5.20
C ALA A 16 1.29 -7.34 6.23
N GLU A 17 2.57 -7.73 6.09
CA GLU A 17 3.60 -7.30 7.02
C GLU A 17 3.97 -5.83 6.78
N ALA A 18 4.07 -5.41 5.52
CA ALA A 18 4.31 -4.01 5.18
C ALA A 18 3.17 -3.12 5.68
N MET A 19 1.92 -3.57 5.53
CA MET A 19 0.74 -2.89 6.09
C MET A 19 0.83 -2.76 7.61
N ALA A 20 1.21 -3.83 8.33
CA ALA A 20 1.35 -3.80 9.78
C ALA A 20 2.46 -2.85 10.24
N ARG A 21 3.62 -2.86 9.56
CA ARG A 21 4.72 -1.91 9.84
C ARG A 21 4.28 -0.46 9.60
N ALA A 22 3.54 -0.20 8.52
CA ALA A 22 3.02 1.13 8.22
C ALA A 22 2.02 1.61 9.29
N GLN A 23 1.11 0.74 9.74
CA GLN A 23 0.16 1.07 10.80
C GLN A 23 0.87 1.45 12.10
N GLN A 24 1.83 0.62 12.54
CA GLN A 24 2.65 0.89 13.73
C GLN A 24 3.40 2.22 13.64
N HIS A 25 3.97 2.52 12.46
CA HIS A 25 4.66 3.78 12.23
C HIS A 25 3.71 4.98 12.32
N ILE A 26 2.55 4.90 11.65
CA ILE A 26 1.56 5.98 11.60
C ILE A 26 0.97 6.26 12.98
N ASP A 27 0.71 5.22 13.78
CA ASP A 27 0.20 5.37 15.15
C ASP A 27 1.23 6.01 16.09
N GLY A 28 2.54 5.85 15.79
CA GLY A 28 3.64 6.45 16.54
C GLY A 28 3.99 7.89 16.17
N LEU A 29 3.31 8.48 15.18
CA LEU A 29 3.54 9.88 14.79
C LEU A 29 3.02 10.84 15.87
N LEU A 30 3.50 12.10 15.85
CA LEU A 30 3.07 13.14 16.79
C LEU A 30 1.65 13.66 16.46
N LYS A 31 0.67 12.78 16.65
CA LYS A 31 -0.77 13.01 16.46
C LYS A 31 -1.55 12.03 17.35
N PRO A 32 -2.80 12.32 17.72
CA PRO A 32 -3.67 11.30 18.28
C PRO A 32 -3.84 10.16 17.26
N PRO A 33 -3.76 8.87 17.67
CA PRO A 33 -4.01 7.74 16.78
C PRO A 33 -5.36 7.89 16.05
N GLY A 34 -5.40 7.63 14.75
CA GLY A 34 -6.60 7.75 13.92
C GLY A 34 -7.05 9.18 13.58
N SER A 35 -6.39 10.23 14.08
CA SER A 35 -6.81 11.64 13.85
C SER A 35 -6.79 12.08 12.38
N LEU A 36 -5.98 11.44 11.52
CA LEU A 36 -5.96 11.72 10.08
C LEU A 36 -6.95 10.84 9.29
N GLY A 37 -7.68 9.94 9.96
CA GLY A 37 -8.76 9.14 9.40
C GLY A 37 -8.37 8.41 8.11
N ARG A 38 -9.05 8.76 7.01
CA ARG A 38 -8.86 8.11 5.69
C ARG A 38 -7.44 8.21 5.15
N LEU A 39 -6.67 9.23 5.53
CA LEU A 39 -5.28 9.34 5.09
C LEU A 39 -4.40 8.24 5.72
N GLU A 40 -4.68 7.83 6.95
CA GLU A 40 -3.99 6.72 7.61
C GLU A 40 -4.30 5.41 6.89
N THR A 41 -5.59 5.16 6.63
CA THR A 41 -6.05 3.98 5.89
C THR A 41 -5.44 3.91 4.49
N LEU A 42 -5.36 5.03 3.79
CA LEU A 42 -4.76 5.10 2.45
C LEU A 42 -3.26 4.81 2.49
N ALA A 43 -2.53 5.39 3.44
CA ALA A 43 -1.09 5.16 3.59
C ALA A 43 -0.78 3.68 3.89
N VAL A 44 -1.57 3.03 4.75
CA VAL A 44 -1.45 1.59 5.02
C VAL A 44 -1.73 0.76 3.78
N GLN A 45 -2.79 1.09 3.02
CA GLN A 45 -3.12 0.39 1.77
C GLN A 45 -1.98 0.50 0.74
N LEU A 46 -1.39 1.68 0.56
CA LEU A 46 -0.29 1.90 -0.36
C LEU A 46 0.96 1.12 0.07
N ALA A 47 1.28 1.07 1.37
CA ALA A 47 2.39 0.27 1.87
C ALA A 47 2.24 -1.23 1.57
N GLY A 48 1.00 -1.73 1.49
CA GLY A 48 0.72 -3.13 1.11
C GLY A 48 0.89 -3.43 -0.38
N MET A 49 1.03 -2.44 -1.27
CA MET A 49 1.19 -2.69 -2.70
C MET A 49 2.63 -3.12 -3.00
N PRO A 50 2.89 -4.34 -3.51
CA PRO A 50 4.26 -4.84 -3.69
C PRO A 50 5.12 -3.97 -4.63
N GLY A 51 4.50 -3.34 -5.64
CA GLY A 51 5.18 -2.41 -6.54
C GLY A 51 5.62 -1.08 -5.91
N LEU A 52 5.21 -0.80 -4.67
CA LEU A 52 5.60 0.40 -3.91
C LEU A 52 6.66 0.10 -2.83
N ASN A 53 7.27 -1.08 -2.84
CA ASN A 53 8.40 -1.44 -1.97
C ASN A 53 8.13 -1.29 -0.46
N GLY A 54 6.90 -1.60 -0.03
CA GLY A 54 6.55 -1.65 1.39
C GLY A 54 6.41 -0.30 2.07
N THR A 55 6.41 0.81 1.33
CA THR A 55 6.24 2.17 1.88
C THR A 55 5.28 3.00 1.00
N PRO A 56 4.53 3.95 1.57
CA PRO A 56 3.62 4.80 0.79
C PRO A 56 4.42 5.86 0.01
N GLN A 57 4.89 5.48 -1.18
CA GLN A 57 5.66 6.34 -2.09
C GLN A 57 4.93 6.54 -3.42
N VAL A 58 5.16 7.68 -4.08
CA VAL A 58 4.55 8.04 -5.36
C VAL A 58 5.61 8.53 -6.32
N GLY A 59 5.82 7.81 -7.42
CA GLY A 59 6.72 8.21 -8.50
C GLY A 59 6.01 8.99 -9.61
N GLU A 60 6.35 8.65 -10.85
CA GLU A 60 5.68 9.16 -12.05
C GLU A 60 4.19 8.78 -12.05
N LYS A 61 3.36 9.69 -12.55
CA LYS A 61 1.89 9.52 -12.62
C LYS A 61 1.46 9.71 -14.07
N ALA A 62 0.54 8.86 -14.53
CA ALA A 62 0.01 8.92 -15.89
C ALA A 62 -1.53 8.93 -15.86
N VAL A 63 -2.13 9.66 -16.81
CA VAL A 63 -3.56 9.60 -17.14
C VAL A 63 -3.62 9.11 -18.58
N LEU A 64 -4.24 7.94 -18.79
CA LEU A 64 -4.34 7.23 -20.07
C LEU A 64 -5.67 7.53 -20.76
#